data_AF-A0A7S2XPQ9-F1
#
_entry.id   AF-A0A7S2XPQ9-F1
#
_cell.length_a   1.000
_cell.length_b   1.000
_cell.length_c   1.000
_cell.angle_alpha   90.00
_cell.angle_beta   90.00
_cell.angle_gamma   90.00
#
_symmetry.space_group_name_H-M   'P 1'
#
loop_
_entity.id
_entity.type
_entity.pdbx_description
1 polymer ?
#
loop_
_entity_poly.entity_id
_entity_poly.type
_entity_poly.pdbx_seq_one_letter_code
_entity_poly.pdbx_strand_id
1 'polypeptide(L)'
;LTSSDRTSFGRNYFNRPSAPEQESVEEAEERAEILADALAFKKLAVDYAHPEIGVTSSDPTSFGRNYFNRASAPEQESMEEAEQRAQILVDAAALKKLAVDYAHPEIGVTSSDPTSFGRNYYSRPSAPEQEDSEEAEERAQILADALAFKKLAVDYAHPEIGVASSDPTSFGRNYYSRPSAPEQEDSEEAEERAQILADALAFKKL
;
A
#
# COMPACT_ATOMS: atom_id res chain seq x y z
N LEU A 1 -68.60 27.21 -79.32
CA LEU A 1 -68.96 26.78 -77.95
C LEU A 1 -67.68 26.70 -77.11
N THR A 2 -67.34 27.76 -76.38
CA THR A 2 -66.47 27.68 -75.20
C THR A 2 -67.02 28.67 -74.19
N SER A 3 -67.90 28.16 -73.33
CA SER A 3 -68.54 28.91 -72.25
C SER A 3 -67.49 29.25 -71.20
N SER A 4 -67.13 30.53 -71.08
CA SER A 4 -66.38 31.04 -69.95
C SER A 4 -67.38 31.39 -68.84
N ASP A 5 -67.69 30.41 -68.00
CA ASP A 5 -68.49 30.63 -66.80
C ASP A 5 -67.70 31.48 -65.80
N ARG A 6 -68.19 32.70 -65.54
CA ARG A 6 -67.59 33.69 -64.63
C ARG A 6 -67.74 33.32 -63.14
N THR A 7 -68.22 32.12 -62.81
CA THR A 7 -68.45 31.67 -61.43
C THR A 7 -67.52 30.56 -60.95
N SER A 8 -66.49 30.20 -61.72
CA SER A 8 -65.45 29.26 -61.25
C SER A 8 -64.54 29.92 -60.20
N PHE A 9 -65.01 30.01 -58.96
CA PHE A 9 -64.14 30.29 -57.81
C PHE A 9 -63.34 29.02 -57.52
N GLY A 10 -62.15 28.91 -58.12
CA GLY A 10 -61.20 27.85 -57.79
C GLY A 10 -60.91 27.90 -56.29
N ARG A 11 -61.28 26.84 -55.56
CA ARG A 11 -60.93 26.68 -54.16
C ARG A 11 -59.41 26.53 -54.09
N ASN A 12 -58.71 27.60 -53.76
CA ASN A 12 -57.27 27.55 -53.55
C ASN A 12 -56.99 26.93 -52.17
N TYR A 13 -56.64 25.63 -52.18
CA TYR A 13 -56.44 24.83 -50.97
C TYR A 13 -55.23 25.29 -50.13
N PHE A 14 -54.32 26.07 -50.71
CA PHE A 14 -53.08 26.50 -50.07
C PHE A 14 -53.22 27.76 -49.20
N ASN A 15 -54.26 28.57 -49.41
CA ASN A 15 -54.46 29.86 -48.71
C ASN A 15 -55.66 29.87 -47.75
N ARG A 16 -56.16 28.69 -47.33
CA ARG A 16 -57.28 28.60 -46.38
C ARG A 16 -56.78 28.91 -44.96
N PRO A 17 -57.58 29.53 -44.06
CA PRO A 17 -57.18 29.78 -42.66
C PRO A 17 -56.82 28.52 -41.84
N SER A 18 -57.18 27.34 -42.34
CA SER A 18 -56.85 26.04 -41.73
C SER A 18 -55.69 25.34 -42.45
N ALA A 19 -55.09 25.96 -43.47
CA ALA A 19 -53.95 25.41 -44.15
C ALA A 19 -52.73 25.49 -43.22
N PRO A 20 -51.86 24.46 -43.20
CA PRO A 20 -50.62 24.54 -42.46
C PRO A 20 -49.80 25.74 -42.95
N GLU A 21 -49.14 26.44 -42.03
CA GLU A 21 -48.20 27.49 -42.38
C GLU A 21 -47.15 26.90 -43.34
N GLN A 22 -46.99 27.57 -44.48
CA GLN A 22 -46.03 27.15 -45.49
C GLN A 22 -44.69 27.80 -45.14
N GLU A 23 -43.69 26.96 -44.89
CA GLU A 23 -42.30 27.41 -44.71
C GLU A 23 -41.91 28.21 -45.94
N SER A 24 -41.47 29.45 -45.72
CA SER A 24 -40.95 30.27 -46.80
C SER A 24 -39.62 29.70 -47.30
N VAL A 25 -39.22 30.06 -48.52
CA VAL A 25 -37.91 29.63 -49.05
C VAL A 25 -36.77 30.13 -48.14
N GLU A 26 -36.92 31.34 -47.59
CA GLU A 26 -35.97 31.94 -46.65
C GLU A 26 -35.88 31.13 -45.34
N GLU A 27 -37.00 30.72 -44.76
CA GLU A 27 -37.02 29.89 -43.55
C GLU A 27 -36.41 28.50 -43.77
N ALA A 28 -36.65 27.91 -44.95
CA ALA A 28 -36.06 26.63 -45.31
C ALA A 28 -34.54 26.72 -45.51
N GLU A 29 -34.05 27.83 -46.07
CA GLU A 29 -32.62 28.13 -46.23
C GLU A 29 -31.94 28.37 -44.88
N GLU A 30 -32.52 29.20 -44.00
CA GLU A 30 -32.02 29.44 -42.64
C GLU A 30 -31.96 28.13 -41.84
N ARG A 31 -32.99 27.29 -41.93
CA ARG A 31 -33.00 25.98 -41.27
C ARG A 31 -31.92 25.05 -41.79
N ALA A 32 -31.65 25.07 -43.11
CA ALA A 32 -30.59 24.27 -43.69
C ALA A 32 -29.20 24.74 -43.21
N GLU A 33 -28.98 26.05 -43.08
CA GLU A 33 -27.74 26.62 -42.57
C GLU A 33 -27.52 26.25 -41.09
N ILE A 34 -28.54 26.42 -40.23
CA ILE A 34 -28.46 26.04 -38.81
C ILE A 34 -28.15 24.54 -38.65
N LEU A 35 -28.74 23.67 -39.48
CA LEU A 35 -28.46 22.24 -39.44
C LEU A 35 -27.03 21.93 -39.92
N ALA A 36 -26.52 22.65 -40.91
CA ALA A 36 -25.13 22.51 -41.35
C ALA A 36 -24.15 22.89 -40.23
N ASP A 37 -24.41 24.01 -39.54
CA ASP A 37 -23.61 24.46 -38.39
C ASP A 37 -23.68 23.46 -37.24
N ALA A 38 -24.87 22.96 -36.90
CA ALA A 38 -25.04 21.96 -35.85
C ALA A 38 -24.24 20.68 -36.14
N LEU A 39 -24.17 20.24 -37.39
CA LEU A 39 -23.35 19.10 -37.81
C LEU A 39 -21.85 19.40 -37.69
N ALA A 40 -21.43 20.62 -38.07
CA ALA A 40 -20.05 21.05 -37.93
C ALA A 40 -19.60 21.09 -36.45
N PHE A 41 -20.43 21.66 -35.57
CA PHE A 41 -20.17 21.67 -34.13
C PHE A 41 -20.14 20.28 -33.52
N LYS A 42 -21.06 19.40 -33.93
CA LYS A 42 -21.05 18.01 -33.48
C LYS A 42 -19.75 17.29 -33.88
N LYS A 43 -19.27 17.53 -35.10
CA LYS A 43 -17.98 16.99 -35.55
C LYS A 43 -16.83 17.51 -34.71
N LEU A 44 -16.75 18.83 -34.50
CA LEU A 44 -15.72 19.45 -33.65
C LEU A 44 -15.73 18.92 -32.21
N ALA A 45 -16.91 18.70 -31.63
CA ALA A 45 -17.04 18.14 -30.29
C ALA A 45 -16.48 16.71 -30.20
N VAL A 46 -16.74 15.88 -31.23
CA VAL A 46 -16.18 14.53 -31.33
C VAL A 46 -14.67 14.59 -31.52
N ASP A 47 -14.17 15.43 -32.45
CA ASP A 47 -12.74 15.58 -32.71
C ASP A 47 -11.97 16.06 -31.46
N TYR A 48 -12.60 16.88 -30.60
CA TYR A 48 -12.00 17.34 -29.34
C TYR A 48 -12.08 16.30 -28.21
N ALA A 49 -13.19 15.57 -28.12
CA ALA A 49 -13.37 14.51 -27.11
C ALA A 49 -12.52 13.27 -27.39
N HIS A 50 -12.18 13.04 -28.67
CA HIS A 50 -11.49 11.85 -29.16
C HIS A 50 -10.21 12.23 -29.94
N PRO A 51 -9.17 12.73 -29.26
CA PRO A 51 -7.93 13.15 -29.91
C PRO A 51 -7.12 12.00 -30.54
N GLU A 52 -7.48 10.75 -30.22
CA GLU A 52 -7.01 9.53 -30.89
C GLU A 52 -7.53 9.39 -32.33
N ILE A 53 -8.67 10.02 -32.67
CA ILE A 53 -9.24 10.02 -34.01
C ILE A 53 -8.48 11.05 -34.86
N GLY A 54 -7.86 10.58 -35.95
CA GLY A 54 -7.10 11.45 -36.85
C GLY A 54 -7.98 12.52 -37.49
N VAL A 55 -7.58 13.80 -37.38
CA VAL A 55 -8.25 14.91 -38.06
C VAL A 55 -8.09 14.76 -39.57
N THR A 56 -9.19 14.49 -40.27
CA THR A 56 -9.22 14.45 -41.73
C THR A 56 -9.58 15.83 -42.27
N SER A 57 -8.58 16.60 -42.70
CA SER A 57 -8.79 17.85 -43.45
C SER A 57 -8.80 17.57 -44.95
N SER A 58 -9.75 18.17 -45.67
CA SER A 58 -9.80 18.17 -47.14
C SER A 58 -8.91 19.26 -47.76
N ASP A 59 -8.42 20.21 -46.97
CA ASP A 59 -7.54 21.28 -47.42
C ASP A 59 -6.06 20.83 -47.34
N PRO A 60 -5.33 20.79 -48.47
CA PRO A 60 -3.95 20.34 -48.52
C PRO A 60 -2.97 21.29 -47.81
N THR A 61 -3.42 22.47 -47.37
CA THR A 61 -2.62 23.44 -46.61
C THR A 61 -2.81 23.34 -45.09
N SER A 62 -3.73 22.49 -44.62
CA SER A 62 -3.94 22.28 -43.19
C SER A 62 -2.89 21.33 -42.62
N PHE A 63 -1.83 21.90 -42.05
CA PHE A 63 -0.79 21.14 -41.37
C PHE A 63 -1.14 20.94 -39.88
N GLY A 64 -1.93 19.90 -39.59
CA GLY A 64 -2.18 19.45 -38.22
C GLY A 64 -1.04 18.58 -37.68
N ARG A 65 -0.55 18.86 -36.47
CA ARG A 65 0.37 17.96 -35.76
C ARG A 65 -0.43 16.99 -34.89
N ASN A 66 -0.53 15.73 -35.30
CA ASN A 66 -1.05 14.67 -34.44
C ASN A 66 0.07 14.26 -33.45
N TYR A 67 -0.12 14.59 -32.17
CA TYR A 67 0.86 14.30 -31.12
C TYR A 67 0.83 12.86 -30.62
N PHE A 68 -0.24 12.10 -30.91
CA PHE A 68 -0.44 10.72 -30.46
C PHE A 68 0.24 9.70 -31.39
N ASN A 69 0.36 10.00 -32.68
CA ASN A 69 1.00 9.12 -33.67
C ASN A 69 2.45 9.50 -34.00
N ARG A 70 3.08 10.37 -33.19
CA ARG A 70 4.48 10.75 -33.40
C ARG A 70 5.39 9.62 -32.92
N ALA A 71 6.52 9.39 -33.60
CA ALA A 71 7.50 8.38 -33.21
C ALA A 71 8.06 8.52 -31.77
N SER A 72 7.88 9.69 -31.14
CA SER A 72 8.27 9.95 -29.75
C SER A 72 7.09 9.91 -28.77
N ALA A 73 5.89 9.57 -29.23
CA ALA A 73 4.74 9.39 -28.35
C ALA A 73 4.95 8.10 -27.53
N PRO A 74 4.52 8.07 -26.25
CA PRO A 74 4.52 6.83 -25.50
C PRO A 74 3.60 5.81 -26.19
N GLU A 75 3.97 4.52 -26.13
CA GLU A 75 3.09 3.45 -26.57
C GLU A 75 1.75 3.55 -25.83
N GLN A 76 0.65 3.52 -26.59
CA GLN A 76 -0.68 3.49 -26.01
C GLN A 76 -1.05 2.06 -25.69
N GLU A 77 -1.49 1.84 -24.45
CA GLU A 77 -2.01 0.55 -24.01
C GLU A 77 -3.24 0.20 -24.86
N SER A 78 -3.21 -0.97 -25.48
CA SER A 78 -4.37 -1.49 -26.20
C SER A 78 -5.45 -1.94 -25.20
N MET A 79 -6.70 -2.05 -25.67
CA MET A 79 -7.79 -2.57 -24.84
C MET A 79 -7.48 -3.99 -24.30
N GLU A 80 -6.81 -4.82 -25.11
CA GLU A 80 -6.41 -6.17 -24.74
C GLU A 80 -5.33 -6.16 -23.65
N GLU A 81 -4.35 -5.25 -23.72
CA GLU A 81 -3.32 -5.10 -22.69
C GLU A 81 -3.92 -4.61 -21.36
N ALA A 82 -4.88 -3.69 -21.41
CA ALA A 82 -5.59 -3.22 -20.23
C ALA A 82 -6.40 -4.36 -19.56
N GLU A 83 -7.06 -5.21 -20.35
CA GLU A 83 -7.77 -6.40 -19.85
C GLU A 83 -6.82 -7.43 -19.24
N GLN A 84 -5.70 -7.72 -19.91
CA GLN A 84 -4.67 -8.62 -19.38
C GLN A 84 -4.09 -8.09 -18.07
N ARG A 85 -3.81 -6.78 -17.99
CA ARG A 85 -3.32 -6.13 -16.77
C ARG A 85 -4.33 -6.23 -15.64
N ALA A 86 -5.62 -6.02 -15.92
CA ALA A 86 -6.68 -6.19 -14.93
C ALA A 86 -6.73 -7.63 -14.41
N GLN A 87 -6.64 -8.62 -15.30
CA GLN A 87 -6.61 -10.03 -14.92
C GLN A 87 -5.40 -10.38 -14.05
N ILE A 88 -4.20 -9.92 -14.43
CA ILE A 88 -2.97 -10.13 -13.64
C ILE A 88 -3.11 -9.53 -12.24
N LEU A 89 -3.71 -8.36 -12.10
CA LEU A 89 -3.93 -7.73 -10.79
C LEU A 89 -4.89 -8.53 -9.92
N VAL A 90 -5.95 -9.09 -10.51
CA VAL A 90 -6.88 -9.99 -9.81
C VAL A 90 -6.16 -11.25 -9.34
N ASP A 91 -5.39 -11.89 -10.22
CA ASP A 91 -4.65 -13.11 -9.90
C ASP A 91 -3.58 -12.85 -8.83
N ALA A 92 -2.86 -11.73 -8.92
CA ALA A 92 -1.87 -11.33 -7.92
C ALA A 92 -2.50 -11.10 -6.53
N ALA A 93 -3.68 -10.49 -6.48
CA ALA A 93 -4.42 -10.31 -5.23
C ALA A 93 -4.86 -11.65 -4.62
N ALA A 94 -5.34 -12.59 -5.45
CA ALA A 94 -5.72 -13.92 -5.01
C ALA A 94 -4.52 -14.72 -4.48
N LEU A 95 -3.39 -14.68 -5.19
CA LEU A 95 -2.15 -15.34 -4.77
C LEU A 95 -1.60 -14.73 -3.48
N LYS A 96 -1.65 -13.40 -3.34
CA LYS A 96 -1.24 -12.73 -2.10
C LYS A 96 -2.09 -13.17 -0.91
N LYS A 97 -3.42 -13.29 -1.10
CA LYS A 97 -4.31 -13.80 -0.06
C LYS A 97 -3.94 -15.23 0.33
N LEU A 98 -3.77 -16.12 -0.65
CA LEU A 98 -3.35 -17.50 -0.38
C LEU A 98 -2.02 -17.58 0.36
N ALA A 99 -1.03 -16.77 -0.03
CA ALA A 99 0.26 -16.73 0.66
C ALA A 99 0.12 -16.33 2.13
N VAL A 100 -0.72 -15.33 2.44
CA VAL A 100 -1.03 -14.93 3.82
C VAL A 100 -1.74 -16.05 4.56
N ASP A 101 -2.79 -16.63 3.97
CA ASP A 101 -3.56 -17.72 4.60
C ASP A 101 -2.68 -18.95 4.92
N TYR A 102 -1.65 -19.23 4.10
CA TYR A 102 -0.69 -20.30 4.34
C TYR A 102 0.40 -19.93 5.36
N ALA A 103 0.88 -18.69 5.36
CA ALA A 103 1.91 -18.23 6.29
C ALA A 103 1.36 -18.03 7.71
N HIS A 104 0.06 -17.72 7.81
CA HIS A 104 -0.62 -17.33 9.04
C HIS A 104 -1.85 -18.21 9.30
N PRO A 105 -1.65 -19.49 9.64
CA PRO A 105 -2.77 -20.42 9.86
C PRO A 105 -3.61 -20.09 11.11
N GLU A 106 -3.12 -19.20 11.98
CA GLU A 106 -3.88 -18.57 13.06
C GLU A 106 -5.03 -17.69 12.56
N ILE A 107 -4.89 -17.10 11.36
CA ILE A 107 -5.92 -16.27 10.74
C ILE A 107 -7.07 -17.18 10.27
N GLY A 108 -8.28 -16.89 10.75
CA GLY A 108 -9.46 -17.65 10.39
C GLY A 108 -9.78 -17.55 8.89
N VAL A 109 -10.07 -18.70 8.27
CA VAL A 109 -10.55 -18.75 6.88
C VAL A 109 -11.92 -18.09 6.79
N THR A 110 -12.00 -16.94 6.12
CA THR A 110 -13.25 -16.26 5.81
C THR A 110 -13.79 -16.76 4.47
N SER A 111 -14.75 -17.69 4.53
CA SER A 111 -15.49 -18.14 3.35
C SER A 111 -16.85 -17.43 3.28
N SER A 112 -17.24 -16.96 2.10
CA SER A 112 -18.58 -16.42 1.84
C SER A 112 -19.65 -17.50 1.65
N ASP A 113 -19.22 -18.76 1.51
CA ASP A 113 -20.13 -19.90 1.35
C ASP A 113 -20.54 -20.42 2.74
N PRO A 114 -21.85 -20.37 3.09
CA PRO A 114 -22.36 -20.81 4.39
C PRO A 114 -22.24 -22.33 4.60
N THR A 115 -21.91 -23.10 3.56
CA THR A 115 -21.67 -24.55 3.65
C THR A 115 -20.20 -24.91 3.81
N SER A 116 -19.31 -23.92 3.79
CA SER A 116 -17.88 -24.10 4.07
C SER A 116 -17.65 -24.29 5.57
N PHE A 117 -17.58 -25.55 6.01
CA PHE A 117 -17.25 -25.90 7.40
C PHE A 117 -15.75 -26.12 7.55
N GLY A 118 -15.03 -25.13 8.07
CA GLY A 118 -13.61 -25.23 8.44
C GLY A 118 -13.43 -25.41 9.94
N ARG A 119 -12.54 -26.32 10.37
CA ARG A 119 -12.08 -26.38 11.76
C ARG A 119 -10.69 -25.75 11.87
N ASN A 120 -10.60 -24.50 12.32
CA ASN A 120 -9.31 -23.89 12.65
C ASN A 120 -8.75 -24.59 13.90
N TYR A 121 -7.49 -25.05 13.85
CA TYR A 121 -6.85 -25.74 14.97
C TYR A 121 -6.45 -24.78 16.10
N TYR A 122 -6.15 -23.53 15.76
CA TYR A 122 -5.68 -22.48 16.67
C TYR A 122 -6.81 -21.80 17.44
N SER A 123 -8.02 -21.78 16.88
CA SER A 123 -9.19 -21.15 17.52
C SER A 123 -10.13 -22.14 18.21
N ARG A 124 -9.68 -23.38 18.48
CA ARG A 124 -10.49 -24.37 19.22
C ARG A 124 -10.46 -24.07 20.71
N PRO A 125 -11.53 -24.37 21.47
CA PRO A 125 -11.53 -24.18 22.93
C PRO A 125 -10.44 -24.93 23.69
N SER A 126 -9.85 -25.97 23.08
CA SER A 126 -8.76 -26.77 23.65
C SER A 126 -7.37 -26.35 23.13
N ALA A 127 -7.29 -25.33 22.28
CA ALA A 127 -6.00 -24.84 21.80
C ALA A 127 -5.26 -24.16 22.96
N PRO A 128 -3.92 -24.26 23.03
CA PRO A 128 -3.14 -23.46 23.97
C PRO A 128 -3.38 -21.97 23.70
N GLU A 129 -3.38 -21.16 24.75
CA GLU A 129 -3.40 -19.70 24.60
C GLU A 129 -2.22 -19.27 23.73
N GLN A 130 -2.50 -18.42 22.74
CA GLN A 130 -1.46 -17.83 21.91
C GLN A 130 -0.97 -16.56 22.58
N GLU A 131 0.34 -16.46 22.74
CA GLU A 131 1.03 -15.24 23.18
C GLU A 131 0.71 -14.14 22.16
N ASP A 132 0.05 -13.07 22.60
CA ASP A 132 -0.20 -11.92 21.74
C ASP A 132 1.06 -11.03 21.66
N SER A 133 0.99 -9.98 20.83
CA SER A 133 2.14 -9.08 20.66
C SER A 133 2.50 -8.33 21.94
N GLU A 134 1.52 -8.03 22.79
CA GLU A 134 1.73 -7.29 24.04
C GLU A 134 2.42 -8.21 25.06
N GLU A 135 1.97 -9.46 25.21
CA GLU A 135 2.59 -10.47 26.07
C GLU A 135 4.04 -10.78 25.63
N ALA A 136 4.29 -10.87 24.32
CA ALA A 136 5.63 -11.09 23.78
C ALA A 136 6.58 -9.91 24.10
N GLU A 137 6.08 -8.68 24.00
CA GLU A 137 6.82 -7.46 24.34
C GLU A 137 7.10 -7.38 25.85
N GLU A 138 6.10 -7.63 26.69
CA GLU A 138 6.27 -7.70 28.15
C GLU A 138 7.30 -8.74 28.56
N ARG A 139 7.24 -9.94 27.96
CA ARG A 139 8.22 -11.00 28.21
C ARG A 139 9.63 -10.59 27.81
N ALA A 140 9.79 -9.94 26.66
CA ALA A 140 11.09 -9.43 26.22
C ALA A 140 11.64 -8.40 27.20
N GLN A 141 10.78 -7.51 27.71
CA GLN A 141 11.15 -6.50 28.70
C GLN A 141 11.54 -7.12 30.05
N ILE A 142 10.76 -8.07 30.56
CA ILE A 142 11.07 -8.80 31.80
C ILE A 142 12.41 -9.53 31.69
N LEU A 143 12.71 -10.14 30.54
CA LEU A 143 13.99 -10.81 30.31
C LEU A 143 15.16 -9.82 30.27
N ALA A 144 14.97 -8.64 29.67
CA ALA A 144 15.97 -7.59 29.67
C ALA A 144 16.26 -7.09 31.10
N ASP A 145 15.21 -6.86 31.88
CA ASP A 145 15.32 -6.44 33.28
C ASP A 145 15.98 -7.51 34.15
N ALA A 146 15.63 -8.79 33.96
CA ALA A 146 16.26 -9.90 34.68
C ALA A 146 17.76 -10.00 34.40
N LEU A 147 18.18 -9.75 33.15
CA LEU A 147 19.61 -9.69 32.80
C LEU A 147 20.31 -8.49 33.44
N ALA A 148 19.66 -7.33 33.50
CA ALA A 148 20.19 -6.15 34.17
C ALA A 148 20.34 -6.37 35.68
N PHE A 149 19.32 -6.94 36.35
CA PHE A 149 19.39 -7.27 37.76
C PHE A 149 20.44 -8.32 38.07
N LYS A 150 20.62 -9.32 37.19
CA LYS A 150 21.68 -10.31 37.36
C LYS A 150 23.07 -9.66 37.31
N LYS A 151 23.29 -8.70 36.41
CA LYS A 151 24.55 -7.94 36.34
C LYS A 151 24.77 -7.14 37.62
N LEU A 152 23.77 -6.36 38.05
CA LEU A 152 23.87 -5.59 39.29
C LEU A 152 24.13 -6.49 40.49
N ALA A 153 23.46 -7.64 40.60
CA ALA A 153 23.69 -8.58 41.69
C ALA A 153 25.14 -9.08 41.73
N VAL A 154 25.73 -9.36 40.55
CA VAL A 154 27.16 -9.71 40.45
C VAL A 154 28.04 -8.53 40.86
N ASP A 155 27.78 -7.34 40.33
CA ASP A 155 28.56 -6.13 40.65
C ASP A 155 28.54 -5.80 42.17
N TYR A 156 27.41 -6.02 42.85
CA TYR A 156 27.28 -5.80 44.29
C TYR A 156 27.86 -6.94 45.14
N ALA A 157 27.76 -8.19 44.68
CA ALA A 157 28.35 -9.33 45.37
C ALA A 157 29.87 -9.38 45.25
N HIS A 158 30.41 -8.81 44.17
CA HIS A 158 31.81 -8.81 43.81
C HIS A 158 32.37 -7.40 43.61
N PRO A 159 32.42 -6.56 44.68
CA PRO A 159 32.90 -5.19 44.55
C PRO A 159 34.41 -5.08 44.25
N GLU A 160 35.16 -6.18 44.33
CA GLU A 160 36.51 -6.34 43.80
C GLU A 160 36.55 -6.28 42.27
N ILE A 161 35.46 -6.65 41.59
CA ILE A 161 35.34 -6.59 40.14
C ILE A 161 35.02 -5.14 39.75
N GLY A 162 35.90 -4.51 38.98
CA GLY A 162 35.71 -3.14 38.52
C GLY A 162 34.45 -3.00 37.66
N VAL A 163 33.58 -2.05 38.02
CA VAL A 163 32.41 -1.71 37.20
C VAL A 163 32.89 -1.03 35.91
N ALA A 164 32.69 -1.70 34.78
CA ALA A 164 32.96 -1.11 33.47
C ALA A 164 31.89 -0.06 33.14
N SER A 165 32.13 1.20 33.52
CA SER A 165 31.29 2.33 33.08
C SER A 165 31.72 2.79 31.70
N SER A 166 30.74 3.01 30.81
CA SER A 166 30.94 3.65 29.51
C SER A 166 30.96 5.18 29.57
N ASP A 167 30.60 5.77 30.72
CA ASP A 167 30.57 7.21 30.93
C ASP A 167 31.89 7.68 31.59
N PRO A 168 32.70 8.49 30.90
CA PRO A 168 33.98 8.99 31.43
C PRO A 168 33.81 9.96 32.61
N THR A 169 32.58 10.39 32.91
CA THR A 169 32.25 11.21 34.10
C THR A 169 31.82 10.38 35.31
N SER A 170 31.71 9.06 35.14
CA SER A 170 31.45 8.12 36.24
C SER A 170 32.70 7.92 37.09
N PHE A 171 32.88 8.79 38.09
CA PHE A 171 33.97 8.69 39.06
C PHE A 171 33.66 7.66 40.16
N GLY A 172 33.71 6.37 39.83
CA GLY A 172 33.62 5.28 40.80
C GLY A 172 34.91 5.16 41.61
N ARG A 173 34.89 5.52 42.90
CA ARG A 173 35.98 5.21 43.84
C ARG A 173 35.84 3.77 44.30
N ASN A 174 36.61 2.84 43.74
CA ASN A 174 36.64 1.47 44.24
C ASN A 174 37.43 1.44 45.57
N TYR A 175 36.74 1.02 46.64
CA TYR A 175 37.27 0.96 48.00
C TYR A 175 38.38 -0.09 48.17
N TYR A 176 38.48 -1.04 47.24
CA TYR A 176 39.44 -2.14 47.24
C TYR A 176 40.70 -1.85 46.42
N SER A 177 40.66 -0.92 45.46
CA SER A 177 41.82 -0.56 44.61
C SER A 177 42.44 0.81 44.92
N ARG A 178 42.03 1.44 46.02
CA ARG A 178 42.65 2.70 46.48
C ARG A 178 44.07 2.44 47.02
N PRO A 179 45.01 3.39 46.91
CA PRO A 179 46.40 3.21 47.36
C PRO A 179 46.57 2.90 48.86
N SER A 180 45.55 3.17 49.67
CA SER A 180 45.52 2.89 51.10
C SER A 180 44.74 1.61 51.45
N ALA A 181 44.26 0.86 50.45
CA ALA A 181 43.58 -0.41 50.70
C ALA A 181 44.61 -1.44 51.18
N PRO A 182 44.24 -2.34 52.11
CA PRO A 182 45.07 -3.48 52.43
C PRO A 182 45.26 -4.32 51.16
N GLU A 183 46.48 -4.85 50.95
CA GLU A 183 46.74 -5.81 49.87
C GLU A 183 45.75 -6.97 50.00
N GLN A 184 45.01 -7.23 48.92
CA GLN A 184 44.13 -8.39 48.84
C GLN A 184 45.00 -9.58 48.47
N GLU A 185 45.01 -10.59 49.34
CA GLU A 185 45.56 -11.91 49.05
C GLU A 185 44.76 -12.49 47.87
N ASP A 186 45.44 -12.80 46.76
CA ASP A 186 44.77 -13.39 45.61
C ASP A 186 44.44 -14.88 45.86
N SER A 187 43.70 -15.51 44.94
CA SER A 187 43.31 -16.91 45.13
C SER A 187 44.51 -17.86 45.18
N GLU A 188 45.60 -17.52 44.48
CA GLU A 188 46.81 -18.35 44.44
C GLU A 188 47.55 -18.24 45.77
N GLU A 189 47.73 -17.04 46.31
CA GLU A 189 48.34 -16.80 47.62
C GLU A 189 47.52 -17.45 48.76
N ALA A 190 46.18 -17.37 48.70
CA ALA A 190 45.30 -17.99 49.69
C ALA A 190 45.41 -19.53 49.67
N GLU A 191 45.52 -20.12 48.47
CA GLU A 191 45.72 -21.56 48.29
C GLU A 191 47.11 -22.00 48.79
N GLU A 192 48.17 -21.27 48.44
CA GLU A 192 49.53 -21.53 48.93
C GLU A 192 49.58 -21.46 50.47
N ARG A 193 48.93 -20.46 51.06
CA ARG A 193 48.92 -20.30 52.51
C ARG A 193 48.11 -21.40 53.20
N ALA A 194 47.01 -21.85 52.61
CA ALA A 194 46.24 -22.99 53.09
C ALA A 194 47.08 -24.28 53.03
N GLN A 195 47.84 -24.47 51.95
CA GLN A 195 48.75 -25.59 51.76
C GLN A 195 49.86 -25.59 52.84
N ILE A 196 50.53 -24.45 53.03
CA ILE A 196 51.58 -24.28 54.05
C ILE A 196 51.04 -24.55 55.45
N LEU A 197 49.81 -24.11 55.75
CA LEU A 197 49.19 -24.34 57.06
C LEU A 197 48.81 -25.80 57.27
N ALA A 198 48.34 -26.48 56.22
CA ALA A 198 48.07 -27.93 56.24
C ALA A 198 49.36 -28.72 56.47
N ASP A 199 50.44 -28.37 55.78
CA ASP A 199 51.75 -28.99 55.95
C ASP A 199 52.32 -28.76 57.34
N ALA A 200 52.25 -27.53 57.87
CA ALA A 200 52.70 -27.20 59.22
C ALA A 200 51.92 -27.99 60.30
N LEU A 201 50.61 -28.20 60.12
CA LEU A 201 49.79 -29.03 61.00
C LEU A 201 50.13 -30.51 60.88
N ALA A 202 50.51 -31.00 59.70
CA ALA A 202 50.97 -32.37 59.49
C ALA A 202 52.33 -32.61 60.17
N PHE A 203 53.27 -31.67 60.05
CA PHE A 203 54.57 -31.74 60.73
C PHE A 203 54.45 -31.75 62.26
N LYS A 204 53.45 -31.07 62.82
CA LYS A 204 53.23 -31.02 64.27
C LYS A 204 52.64 -32.33 64.85
N LYS A 205 52.21 -33.26 63.98
CA LYS A 205 51.64 -34.57 64.34
C LYS A 205 52.65 -35.72 64.24
N LEU A 206 53.88 -35.44 63.79
CA LEU A 206 55.03 -36.33 63.84
C LEU A 206 55.82 -36.09 65.14
#